data_AF-A0A0W0R684-F1
#
_entry.id   AF-A0A0W0R684-F1
#
_cell.length_a   1.000
_cell.length_b   1.000
_cell.length_c   1.000
_cell.angle_alpha   90.00
_cell.angle_beta   90.00
_cell.angle_gamma   90.00
#
_symmetry.space_group_name_H-M   'P 1'
#
loop_
_entity.id
_entity.type
_entity.pdbx_description
1 polymer ?
#
loop_
_entity_poly.entity_id
_entity_poly.type
_entity_poly.pdbx_seq_one_letter_code
_entity_poly.pdbx_strand_id
1 'polypeptide(L)'
;MKKILLSFLTAVNLDCFALPIQLVLPENTTDYANYSLIELISPSFNTPLQNAEQYKSLARIKEIIKSTPSKPSPLVINKVLKTIECSRMMEMDHNVVTIIDYSRPSNEKRLWIYDLDKEKLLFHTYVSHGINSGKLLTEYFSNKYNSKASSLGVFNTEKAYYGRHGPSLRLDGLDRNFNDNAANRAVVMHGGWYVEENFIKRYGRPGRSWGCPAVPDQVVKPIIETIKDKSLFIVYYPNEHWFASSKFLNCTTPRNNIAKIEDLKKPEESRENILFADTNQNNKREESESIVVMDTDNYERTFQVHAPLERMLRRQINNREYIALSDQEFARIANTQLPLSYADPLSNIHFVIPEVKMHRGYYATEMKFVNLGTIKEVKPSNNQFTVELEPSKSITLKTTNHFIRWLGL
;
A
#
# COMPACT_ATOMS: atom_id res chain seq x y z
N MET A 1 -0.75 54.32 -5.84
CA MET A 1 0.43 54.93 -6.48
C MET A 1 1.08 53.92 -7.42
N LYS A 2 1.34 54.36 -8.66
CA LYS A 2 2.05 53.73 -9.80
C LYS A 2 1.48 52.43 -10.43
N LYS A 3 0.66 52.67 -11.46
CA LYS A 3 0.55 51.89 -12.72
C LYS A 3 1.88 51.95 -13.49
N ILE A 4 2.24 50.91 -14.22
CA ILE A 4 2.86 51.03 -15.56
C ILE A 4 2.22 50.00 -16.50
N LEU A 5 1.90 50.50 -17.69
CA LEU A 5 1.22 49.95 -18.85
C LEU A 5 2.17 50.16 -20.04
N LEU A 6 2.30 49.19 -20.96
CA LEU A 6 2.48 49.31 -22.44
C LEU A 6 2.89 47.90 -22.97
N SER A 7 2.23 47.17 -23.88
CA SER A 7 1.68 47.42 -25.24
C SER A 7 2.77 47.95 -26.20
N PHE A 8 3.07 47.40 -27.38
CA PHE A 8 2.20 46.98 -28.50
C PHE A 8 3.04 46.42 -29.69
N LEU A 9 2.35 45.71 -30.62
CA LEU A 9 2.55 45.60 -32.09
C LEU A 9 3.86 44.94 -32.63
N THR A 10 3.93 44.21 -33.76
CA THR A 10 3.10 44.15 -35.00
C THR A 10 3.42 42.86 -35.78
N ALA A 11 2.46 42.44 -36.60
CA ALA A 11 2.52 41.40 -37.63
C ALA A 11 3.36 41.76 -38.86
N VAL A 12 3.80 40.76 -39.63
CA VAL A 12 3.99 40.84 -41.09
C VAL A 12 3.53 39.52 -41.74
N ASN A 13 2.86 39.66 -42.87
CA ASN A 13 2.12 38.70 -43.68
C ASN A 13 2.85 38.42 -45.02
N LEU A 14 2.32 37.44 -45.78
CA LEU A 14 2.44 37.23 -47.26
C LEU A 14 3.82 36.71 -47.76
N ASP A 15 3.99 35.85 -48.77
CA ASP A 15 3.18 35.36 -49.91
C ASP A 15 3.84 34.04 -50.44
N CYS A 16 3.07 33.01 -50.82
CA CYS A 16 2.67 32.65 -52.19
C CYS A 16 3.80 32.09 -53.09
N PHE A 17 3.67 30.82 -53.53
CA PHE A 17 3.83 30.39 -54.93
C PHE A 17 3.21 29.00 -55.12
N ALA A 18 2.27 28.92 -56.05
CA ALA A 18 1.65 27.71 -56.58
C ALA A 18 2.10 27.47 -58.03
N LEU A 19 1.72 26.29 -58.54
CA LEU A 19 1.49 25.87 -59.95
C LEU A 19 2.42 24.72 -60.45
N PRO A 20 2.02 23.95 -61.48
CA PRO A 20 1.22 22.73 -61.33
C PRO A 20 1.80 21.60 -62.22
N ILE A 21 1.07 20.50 -62.45
CA ILE A 21 0.92 19.85 -63.77
C ILE A 21 -0.26 18.87 -63.67
N GLN A 22 -1.21 19.05 -64.58
CA GLN A 22 -2.37 18.19 -64.83
C GLN A 22 -2.10 17.24 -66.01
N LEU A 23 -3.10 16.39 -66.28
CA LEU A 23 -3.52 15.74 -67.53
C LEU A 23 -3.19 14.24 -67.58
N VAL A 24 -4.06 13.31 -68.01
CA VAL A 24 -5.45 13.34 -68.52
C VAL A 24 -5.92 11.87 -68.55
N LEU A 25 -7.23 11.62 -68.37
CA LEU A 25 -7.89 10.32 -68.61
C LEU A 25 -8.24 10.15 -70.10
N PRO A 26 -8.47 8.92 -70.56
CA PRO A 26 -9.80 8.67 -71.11
C PRO A 26 -10.42 7.32 -70.73
N GLU A 27 -11.76 7.33 -70.71
CA GLU A 27 -12.66 6.17 -70.65
C GLU A 27 -12.68 5.40 -71.98
N ASN A 28 -12.91 4.08 -71.93
CA ASN A 28 -13.97 3.42 -72.72
C ASN A 28 -14.15 1.91 -72.41
N THR A 29 -15.39 1.59 -72.00
CA THR A 29 -16.30 0.50 -72.44
C THR A 29 -15.90 -0.98 -72.53
N THR A 30 -16.80 -1.79 -71.93
CA THR A 30 -17.35 -3.11 -72.33
C THR A 30 -16.49 -4.38 -72.26
N ASP A 31 -16.90 -5.33 -71.40
CA ASP A 31 -17.67 -6.55 -71.75
C ASP A 31 -17.24 -7.82 -70.98
N TYR A 32 -18.18 -8.74 -70.86
CA TYR A 32 -18.23 -9.91 -70.01
C TYR A 32 -17.24 -11.05 -70.34
N ALA A 33 -16.86 -11.75 -69.27
CA ALA A 33 -16.60 -13.19 -69.15
C ALA A 33 -15.29 -13.81 -69.71
N ASN A 34 -14.66 -14.56 -68.79
CA ASN A 34 -14.11 -15.91 -68.94
C ASN A 34 -12.58 -16.15 -68.81
N TYR A 35 -12.30 -17.06 -67.86
CA TYR A 35 -11.16 -17.96 -67.62
C TYR A 35 -9.83 -17.41 -67.07
N SER A 36 -9.66 -17.65 -65.76
CA SER A 36 -8.57 -18.40 -65.10
C SER A 36 -7.17 -18.32 -65.71
N LEU A 37 -6.20 -17.82 -64.92
CA LEU A 37 -5.01 -18.56 -64.44
C LEU A 37 -4.22 -17.72 -63.42
N ILE A 38 -4.14 -18.23 -62.20
CA ILE A 38 -2.96 -18.27 -61.29
C ILE A 38 -2.40 -16.94 -60.70
N GLU A 39 -2.45 -16.93 -59.36
CA GLU A 39 -1.51 -16.34 -58.37
C GLU A 39 -1.61 -14.89 -57.86
N LEU A 40 -1.36 -14.84 -56.53
CA LEU A 40 -0.93 -13.70 -55.71
C LEU A 40 -2.03 -12.72 -55.27
N ILE A 41 -2.64 -13.03 -54.12
CA ILE A 41 -2.54 -12.25 -52.87
C ILE A 41 -3.12 -13.15 -51.77
N SER A 42 -2.26 -13.86 -51.06
CA SER A 42 -2.61 -14.31 -49.71
C SER A 42 -2.39 -13.12 -48.78
N PRO A 43 -3.32 -12.80 -47.85
CA PRO A 43 -2.96 -11.93 -46.75
C PRO A 43 -1.87 -12.66 -45.97
N SER A 44 -0.76 -11.96 -45.71
CA SER A 44 0.33 -12.44 -44.88
C SER A 44 -0.22 -12.77 -43.48
N PHE A 45 -0.65 -14.01 -43.29
CA PHE A 45 -0.88 -14.58 -41.98
C PHE A 45 0.48 -14.66 -41.30
N ASN A 46 0.61 -13.96 -40.17
CA ASN A 46 1.75 -14.09 -39.27
C ASN A 46 2.07 -15.57 -39.03
N THR A 47 3.36 -15.89 -39.08
CA THR A 47 3.89 -17.24 -39.11
C THR A 47 3.57 -18.03 -37.82
N PRO A 48 3.27 -19.34 -37.92
CA PRO A 48 3.11 -20.24 -36.75
C PRO A 48 4.37 -20.39 -35.88
N LEU A 49 5.56 -20.00 -36.39
CA LEU A 49 6.85 -20.16 -35.72
C LEU A 49 7.07 -19.18 -34.55
N GLN A 50 6.63 -17.93 -34.67
CA GLN A 50 6.74 -16.94 -33.57
C GLN A 50 5.86 -17.32 -32.37
N ASN A 51 4.65 -17.82 -32.66
CA ASN A 51 3.75 -18.31 -31.61
C ASN A 51 4.33 -19.54 -30.89
N ALA A 52 4.98 -20.46 -31.61
CA ALA A 52 5.51 -21.69 -31.02
C ALA A 52 6.65 -21.46 -30.00
N GLU A 53 7.56 -20.50 -30.24
CA GLU A 53 8.59 -20.13 -29.25
C GLU A 53 7.99 -19.37 -28.06
N GLN A 54 7.04 -18.46 -28.32
CA GLN A 54 6.33 -17.74 -27.26
C GLN A 54 5.56 -18.70 -26.32
N TYR A 55 4.85 -19.70 -26.86
CA TYR A 55 4.14 -20.72 -26.06
C TYR A 55 5.09 -21.63 -25.27
N LYS A 56 6.25 -21.99 -25.84
CA LYS A 56 7.28 -22.77 -25.13
C LYS A 56 7.84 -22.00 -23.93
N SER A 57 8.00 -20.68 -24.02
CA SER A 57 8.46 -19.86 -22.90
C SER A 57 7.44 -19.77 -21.76
N LEU A 58 6.14 -19.61 -22.04
CA LEU A 58 5.10 -19.54 -21.00
C LEU A 58 4.88 -20.88 -20.29
N ALA A 59 4.94 -22.00 -21.03
CA ALA A 59 4.90 -23.33 -20.43
C ALA A 59 6.08 -23.53 -19.46
N ARG A 60 7.27 -23.06 -19.83
CA ARG A 60 8.45 -23.15 -18.97
C ARG A 60 8.33 -22.29 -17.71
N ILE A 61 7.89 -21.03 -17.85
CA ILE A 61 7.59 -20.13 -16.73
C ILE A 61 6.58 -20.79 -15.77
N LYS A 62 5.52 -21.40 -16.31
CA LYS A 62 4.53 -22.13 -15.51
C LYS A 62 5.15 -23.25 -14.69
N GLU A 63 6.04 -24.03 -15.28
CA GLU A 63 6.71 -25.14 -14.58
C GLU A 63 7.66 -24.65 -13.48
N ILE A 64 8.39 -23.55 -13.70
CA ILE A 64 9.25 -22.93 -12.67
C ILE A 64 8.41 -22.46 -11.47
N ILE A 65 7.31 -21.74 -11.73
CA ILE A 65 6.44 -21.27 -10.65
C ILE A 65 5.80 -22.47 -9.92
N LYS A 66 5.41 -23.53 -10.66
CA LYS A 66 4.82 -24.74 -10.08
C LYS A 66 5.81 -25.60 -9.29
N SER A 67 7.09 -25.61 -9.63
CA SER A 67 8.11 -26.40 -8.93
C SER A 67 8.63 -25.70 -7.67
N THR A 68 8.35 -24.40 -7.52
CA THR A 68 8.80 -23.61 -6.38
C THR A 68 8.14 -24.05 -5.07
N PRO A 69 8.90 -24.22 -3.97
CA PRO A 69 8.34 -24.40 -2.64
C PRO A 69 7.44 -23.22 -2.25
N SER A 70 6.30 -23.49 -1.59
CA SER A 70 5.35 -22.44 -1.19
C SER A 70 4.88 -21.54 -2.35
N LYS A 71 4.76 -22.12 -3.55
CA LYS A 71 4.26 -21.46 -4.77
C LYS A 71 2.89 -20.75 -4.59
N PRO A 72 2.57 -19.76 -5.45
CA PRO A 72 1.23 -19.21 -5.55
C PRO A 72 0.17 -20.25 -5.92
N SER A 73 -1.10 -19.95 -5.65
CA SER A 73 -2.22 -20.83 -6.01
C SER A 73 -2.37 -20.96 -7.54
N PRO A 74 -2.99 -22.05 -8.06
CA PRO A 74 -3.20 -22.20 -9.50
C PRO A 74 -3.92 -21.02 -10.17
N LEU A 75 -4.86 -20.38 -9.47
CA LEU A 75 -5.56 -19.19 -9.95
C LEU A 75 -4.60 -18.00 -10.12
N VAL A 76 -3.74 -17.76 -9.13
CA VAL A 76 -2.72 -16.70 -9.19
C VAL A 76 -1.75 -16.98 -10.34
N ILE A 77 -1.27 -18.22 -10.46
CA ILE A 77 -0.34 -18.64 -11.53
C ILE A 77 -0.96 -18.37 -12.91
N ASN A 78 -2.23 -18.75 -13.12
CA ASN A 78 -2.90 -18.53 -14.40
C ASN A 78 -3.03 -17.03 -14.74
N LYS A 79 -3.34 -16.19 -13.75
CA LYS A 79 -3.44 -14.73 -13.96
C LYS A 79 -2.08 -14.08 -14.19
N VAL A 80 -1.03 -14.54 -13.51
CA VAL A 80 0.35 -14.11 -13.74
C VAL A 80 0.81 -14.48 -15.15
N LEU A 81 0.59 -15.72 -15.59
CA LEU A 81 0.95 -16.16 -16.94
C LEU A 81 0.21 -15.35 -18.01
N LYS A 82 -1.09 -15.09 -17.80
CA LYS A 82 -1.87 -14.23 -18.72
C LYS A 82 -1.33 -12.80 -18.75
N THR A 83 -0.93 -12.28 -17.60
CA THR A 83 -0.29 -10.95 -17.48
C THR A 83 1.01 -10.88 -18.26
N ILE A 84 1.87 -11.90 -18.14
CA ILE A 84 3.14 -11.98 -18.90
C ILE A 84 2.86 -12.09 -20.40
N GLU A 85 1.94 -12.96 -20.82
CA GLU A 85 1.52 -13.10 -22.22
C GLU A 85 1.08 -11.76 -22.81
N CYS A 86 0.17 -11.08 -22.12
CA CYS A 86 -0.35 -9.78 -22.57
C CYS A 86 0.71 -8.68 -22.56
N SER A 87 1.61 -8.67 -21.56
CA SER A 87 2.71 -7.70 -21.51
C SER A 87 3.63 -7.84 -22.73
N ARG A 88 3.97 -9.09 -23.11
CA ARG A 88 4.77 -9.36 -24.31
C ARG A 88 4.08 -8.94 -25.61
N MET A 89 2.77 -9.19 -25.74
CA MET A 89 2.00 -8.70 -26.89
C MET A 89 1.98 -7.16 -26.99
N MET A 90 2.21 -6.47 -25.88
CA MET A 90 2.33 -5.00 -25.82
C MET A 90 3.79 -4.53 -25.88
N GLU A 91 4.73 -5.40 -26.28
CA GLU A 91 6.18 -5.12 -26.37
C GLU A 91 6.81 -4.72 -25.02
N MET A 92 6.21 -5.20 -23.92
CA MET A 92 6.69 -5.02 -22.54
C MET A 92 7.23 -6.36 -22.02
N ASP A 93 8.32 -6.85 -22.61
CA ASP A 93 8.97 -8.06 -22.12
C ASP A 93 9.90 -7.74 -20.94
N HIS A 94 9.87 -8.61 -19.94
CA HIS A 94 10.57 -8.42 -18.68
C HIS A 94 11.19 -9.72 -18.21
N ASN A 95 12.49 -9.70 -17.89
CA ASN A 95 13.23 -10.89 -17.47
C ASN A 95 13.00 -11.21 -15.99
N VAL A 96 12.51 -10.24 -15.22
CA VAL A 96 12.22 -10.40 -13.78
C VAL A 96 10.76 -10.04 -13.52
N VAL A 97 10.04 -10.96 -12.88
CA VAL A 97 8.66 -10.75 -12.45
C VAL A 97 8.57 -10.78 -10.92
N THR A 98 7.95 -9.75 -10.36
CA THR A 98 7.56 -9.70 -8.95
C THR A 98 6.07 -10.00 -8.84
N ILE A 99 5.68 -10.86 -7.91
CA ILE A 99 4.29 -11.26 -7.67
C ILE A 99 4.00 -11.02 -6.20
N ILE A 100 2.95 -10.26 -5.92
CA ILE A 100 2.34 -10.14 -4.59
C ILE A 100 0.96 -10.75 -4.64
N ASP A 101 0.68 -11.71 -3.76
CA ASP A 101 -0.65 -12.29 -3.59
C ASP A 101 -1.32 -11.70 -2.34
N TYR A 102 -2.12 -10.66 -2.53
CA TYR A 102 -2.85 -10.02 -1.43
C TYR A 102 -4.10 -10.76 -0.99
N SER A 103 -4.47 -11.87 -1.64
CA SER A 103 -5.52 -12.78 -1.15
C SER A 103 -5.06 -13.60 0.06
N ARG A 104 -3.74 -13.72 0.27
CA ARG A 104 -3.16 -14.40 1.43
C ARG A 104 -3.03 -13.48 2.64
N PRO A 105 -3.14 -14.02 3.86
CA PRO A 105 -2.84 -13.30 5.10
C PRO A 105 -1.46 -12.63 5.08
N SER A 106 -1.37 -11.42 5.63
CA SER A 106 -0.10 -10.66 5.66
C SER A 106 0.98 -11.23 6.58
N ASN A 107 0.62 -12.17 7.47
CA ASN A 107 1.56 -12.93 8.29
C ASN A 107 2.13 -14.17 7.58
N GLU A 108 1.85 -14.33 6.28
CA GLU A 108 2.45 -15.34 5.42
C GLU A 108 3.40 -14.70 4.40
N LYS A 109 4.43 -15.45 3.97
CA LYS A 109 5.28 -15.05 2.85
C LYS A 109 4.45 -15.12 1.56
N ARG A 110 4.08 -13.95 1.05
CA ARG A 110 3.14 -13.75 -0.07
C ARG A 110 3.69 -12.85 -1.19
N LEU A 111 5.01 -12.64 -1.19
CA LEU A 111 5.75 -12.00 -2.27
C LEU A 111 6.74 -13.00 -2.86
N TRP A 112 6.76 -13.13 -4.19
CA TRP A 112 7.73 -13.92 -4.94
C TRP A 112 8.40 -13.04 -5.99
N ILE A 113 9.69 -13.27 -6.24
CA ILE A 113 10.42 -12.64 -7.35
C ILE A 113 11.12 -13.75 -8.13
N TYR A 114 10.86 -13.80 -9.43
CA TYR A 114 11.42 -14.80 -10.33
C TYR A 114 12.30 -14.16 -11.38
N ASP A 115 13.46 -14.78 -11.64
CA ASP A 115 14.27 -14.57 -12.83
C ASP A 115 13.76 -15.54 -13.90
N LEU A 116 13.13 -15.02 -14.95
CA LEU A 116 12.50 -15.81 -16.00
C LEU A 116 13.54 -16.41 -16.95
N ASP A 117 14.66 -15.71 -17.18
CA ASP A 117 15.74 -16.18 -18.05
C ASP A 117 16.54 -17.30 -17.38
N LYS A 118 16.86 -17.11 -16.09
CA LYS A 118 17.60 -18.11 -15.29
C LYS A 118 16.69 -19.13 -14.63
N GLU A 119 15.38 -19.03 -14.88
CA GLU A 119 14.39 -20.01 -14.48
C GLU A 119 14.36 -20.31 -12.98
N LYS A 120 14.51 -19.27 -12.16
CA LYS A 120 14.72 -19.44 -10.71
C LYS A 120 13.90 -18.48 -9.86
N LEU A 121 13.47 -18.96 -8.70
CA LEU A 121 13.01 -18.12 -7.61
C LEU A 121 14.20 -17.36 -7.02
N LEU A 122 14.13 -16.03 -6.97
CA LEU A 122 15.12 -15.16 -6.35
C LEU A 122 14.76 -14.83 -4.90
N PHE A 123 13.49 -14.50 -4.63
CA PHE A 123 13.02 -14.12 -3.31
C PHE A 123 11.62 -14.66 -3.02
N HIS A 124 11.40 -15.11 -1.79
CA HIS A 124 10.08 -15.44 -1.24
C HIS A 124 9.99 -14.88 0.19
N THR A 125 9.20 -13.82 0.40
CA THR A 125 9.23 -13.06 1.66
C THR A 125 7.88 -12.43 2.04
N TYR A 126 7.83 -11.82 3.22
CA TYR A 126 6.71 -11.05 3.74
C TYR A 126 6.55 -9.72 3.00
N VAL A 127 5.32 -9.25 2.88
CA VAL A 127 5.02 -7.92 2.35
C VAL A 127 3.77 -7.33 3.00
N SER A 128 3.89 -6.08 3.46
CA SER A 128 2.78 -5.34 4.07
C SER A 128 1.78 -4.83 3.02
N HIS A 129 0.66 -4.31 3.51
CA HIS A 129 -0.33 -3.57 2.72
C HIS A 129 -0.70 -2.26 3.42
N GLY A 130 -1.52 -1.44 2.78
CA GLY A 130 -1.97 -0.14 3.32
C GLY A 130 -2.89 -0.28 4.53
N ILE A 131 -2.83 0.66 5.46
CA ILE A 131 -3.64 0.66 6.70
C ILE A 131 -5.15 0.62 6.44
N ASN A 132 -5.62 1.22 5.34
CA ASN A 132 -7.03 1.19 4.95
C ASN A 132 -7.40 -0.01 4.06
N SER A 133 -6.44 -0.90 3.75
CA SER A 133 -6.69 -2.09 2.94
C SER A 133 -7.13 -3.31 3.74
N GLY A 134 -7.10 -3.25 5.07
CA GLY A 134 -7.43 -4.38 5.94
C GLY A 134 -6.45 -4.48 7.10
N LYS A 135 -6.58 -5.55 7.88
CA LYS A 135 -5.78 -5.78 9.11
C LYS A 135 -4.78 -6.92 8.90
N LEU A 136 -5.25 -8.15 8.99
CA LEU A 136 -4.47 -9.35 8.66
C LEU A 136 -4.64 -9.68 7.17
N LEU A 137 -5.90 -9.76 6.73
CA LEU A 137 -6.31 -9.93 5.34
C LEU A 137 -6.38 -8.58 4.64
N THR A 138 -6.15 -8.60 3.34
CA THR A 138 -6.36 -7.44 2.46
C THR A 138 -7.78 -7.54 1.90
N GLU A 139 -8.61 -6.55 2.12
CA GLU A 139 -10.05 -6.56 1.81
C GLU A 139 -10.45 -5.38 0.92
N TYR A 140 -9.59 -4.35 0.84
CA TYR A 140 -9.88 -3.13 0.10
C TYR A 140 -8.67 -2.59 -0.65
N PHE A 141 -8.93 -2.09 -1.85
CA PHE A 141 -7.93 -1.47 -2.71
C PHE A 141 -8.45 -0.13 -3.20
N SER A 142 -7.54 0.80 -3.46
CA SER A 142 -7.95 2.12 -3.95
C SER A 142 -6.86 2.77 -4.77
N ASN A 143 -7.28 3.37 -5.87
CA ASN A 143 -6.45 4.23 -6.71
C ASN A 143 -6.59 5.73 -6.35
N LYS A 144 -7.40 6.06 -5.33
CA LYS A 144 -7.67 7.46 -4.95
C LYS A 144 -6.51 8.06 -4.18
N TYR A 145 -6.27 9.35 -4.40
CA TYR A 145 -5.29 10.12 -3.63
C TYR A 145 -5.61 10.08 -2.13
N ASN A 146 -4.58 9.99 -1.29
CA ASN A 146 -4.70 9.93 0.17
C ASN A 146 -5.62 8.81 0.72
N SER A 147 -5.92 7.77 -0.07
CA SER A 147 -6.76 6.64 0.36
C SER A 147 -6.12 5.80 1.46
N LYS A 148 -4.78 5.85 1.61
CA LYS A 148 -3.95 5.00 2.48
C LYS A 148 -4.18 3.49 2.29
N ALA A 149 -4.72 3.10 1.14
CA ALA A 149 -4.97 1.72 0.74
C ALA A 149 -3.97 1.33 -0.36
N SER A 150 -3.62 0.06 -0.42
CA SER A 150 -2.83 -0.50 -1.53
C SER A 150 -3.62 -0.47 -2.84
N SER A 151 -2.89 -0.56 -3.96
CA SER A 151 -3.45 -0.74 -5.30
C SER A 151 -3.17 -2.14 -5.82
N LEU A 152 -4.12 -2.70 -6.55
CA LEU A 152 -3.97 -3.95 -7.29
C LEU A 152 -3.56 -3.66 -8.74
N GLY A 153 -3.14 -4.69 -9.47
CA GLY A 153 -2.82 -4.59 -10.89
C GLY A 153 -1.33 -4.66 -11.20
N VAL A 154 -1.00 -4.33 -12.45
CA VAL A 154 0.35 -4.42 -13.01
C VAL A 154 1.05 -3.08 -12.91
N PHE A 155 2.29 -3.10 -12.44
CA PHE A 155 3.19 -1.96 -12.34
C PHE A 155 4.47 -2.23 -13.11
N ASN A 156 5.10 -1.17 -13.57
CA ASN A 156 6.51 -1.19 -13.95
C ASN A 156 7.33 -0.63 -12.78
N THR A 157 8.49 -1.23 -12.51
CA THR A 157 9.44 -0.64 -11.57
C THR A 157 10.29 0.42 -12.27
N GLU A 158 10.59 1.50 -11.57
CA GLU A 158 11.46 2.55 -12.10
C GLU A 158 12.82 2.58 -11.38
N LYS A 159 13.46 3.75 -11.35
CA LYS A 159 14.71 3.99 -10.66
C LYS A 159 14.52 3.89 -9.15
N ALA A 160 15.48 3.24 -8.51
CA ALA A 160 15.65 3.30 -7.07
C ALA A 160 16.09 4.71 -6.63
N TYR A 161 15.70 5.10 -5.43
CA TYR A 161 16.15 6.32 -4.77
C TYR A 161 16.26 6.09 -3.26
N TYR A 162 16.87 7.04 -2.54
CA TYR A 162 16.93 6.99 -1.09
C TYR A 162 15.85 7.90 -0.50
N GLY A 163 14.87 7.32 0.17
CA GLY A 163 13.74 8.03 0.80
C GLY A 163 13.79 7.95 2.33
N ARG A 164 12.70 8.38 2.97
CA ARG A 164 12.55 8.36 4.45
C ARG A 164 12.68 6.95 5.06
N HIS A 165 12.46 5.90 4.28
CA HIS A 165 12.56 4.49 4.69
C HIS A 165 13.82 3.82 4.12
N GLY A 166 14.85 4.60 3.76
CA GLY A 166 16.06 4.09 3.13
C GLY A 166 15.87 3.81 1.64
N PRO A 167 16.49 2.73 1.09
CA PRO A 167 16.29 2.31 -0.29
C PRO A 167 14.80 2.19 -0.61
N SER A 168 14.36 2.92 -1.63
CA SER A 168 12.97 3.01 -2.06
C SER A 168 12.90 2.89 -3.58
N LEU A 169 11.86 2.22 -4.08
CA LEU A 169 11.69 1.96 -5.50
C LEU A 169 10.35 2.48 -5.96
N ARG A 170 10.35 3.40 -6.92
CA ARG A 170 9.12 3.91 -7.52
C ARG A 170 8.40 2.82 -8.32
N LEU A 171 7.09 2.80 -8.17
CA LEU A 171 6.21 1.90 -8.91
C LEU A 171 5.31 2.75 -9.81
N ASP A 172 5.45 2.55 -11.12
CA ASP A 172 4.58 3.16 -12.12
C ASP A 172 3.41 2.23 -12.43
N GLY A 173 2.17 2.71 -12.26
CA GLY A 173 0.98 1.89 -12.40
C GLY A 173 0.47 1.85 -13.83
N LEU A 174 0.29 0.65 -14.38
CA LEU A 174 -0.03 0.45 -15.80
C LEU A 174 -1.50 0.08 -16.05
N ASP A 175 -2.23 -0.30 -15.00
CA ASP A 175 -3.65 -0.66 -15.04
C ASP A 175 -4.52 0.56 -14.74
N ARG A 176 -5.10 1.11 -15.82
CA ARG A 176 -6.00 2.27 -15.77
C ARG A 176 -7.13 2.06 -14.76
N ASN A 177 -7.38 3.08 -13.94
CA ASN A 177 -8.35 3.11 -12.84
C ASN A 177 -8.01 2.25 -11.60
N PHE A 178 -7.03 1.33 -11.67
CA PHE A 178 -6.67 0.47 -10.54
C PHE A 178 -5.38 0.94 -9.84
N ASN A 179 -4.38 1.31 -10.63
CA ASN A 179 -3.10 1.76 -10.11
C ASN A 179 -2.42 2.88 -10.92
N ASP A 180 -3.03 3.37 -12.01
CA ASP A 180 -2.50 4.48 -12.83
C ASP A 180 -2.27 5.81 -12.08
N ASN A 181 -2.72 5.92 -10.83
CA ASN A 181 -2.43 7.06 -9.96
C ASN A 181 -1.32 6.77 -8.93
N ALA A 182 -0.61 5.63 -9.03
CA ALA A 182 0.39 5.17 -8.06
C ALA A 182 1.54 6.18 -7.86
N ALA A 183 2.08 6.73 -8.95
CA ALA A 183 3.16 7.71 -8.90
C ALA A 183 2.74 9.00 -8.18
N ASN A 184 1.57 9.56 -8.52
CA ASN A 184 1.01 10.75 -7.86
C ASN A 184 0.70 10.51 -6.37
N ARG A 185 0.45 9.26 -6.00
CA ARG A 185 0.23 8.82 -4.62
C ARG A 185 1.52 8.49 -3.88
N ALA A 186 2.68 8.66 -4.53
CA ALA A 186 3.98 8.28 -4.02
C ALA A 186 4.03 6.82 -3.52
N VAL A 187 3.36 5.91 -4.25
CA VAL A 187 3.41 4.47 -3.95
C VAL A 187 4.77 3.93 -4.41
N VAL A 188 5.52 3.40 -3.45
CA VAL A 188 6.87 2.87 -3.66
C VAL A 188 7.04 1.55 -2.92
N MET A 189 7.93 0.68 -3.37
CA MET A 189 8.43 -0.41 -2.53
C MET A 189 9.53 0.13 -1.61
N HIS A 190 9.49 -0.24 -0.32
CA HIS A 190 10.50 0.17 0.66
C HIS A 190 10.67 -0.87 1.78
N GLY A 191 11.65 -0.66 2.64
CA GLY A 191 11.90 -1.49 3.81
C GLY A 191 11.03 -1.09 5.00
N GLY A 192 10.69 -2.03 5.87
CA GLY A 192 10.08 -1.75 7.16
C GLY A 192 10.39 -2.80 8.20
N TRP A 193 11.00 -2.37 9.31
CA TRP A 193 11.23 -3.17 10.52
C TRP A 193 9.97 -3.86 11.06
N TYR A 194 8.79 -3.27 10.81
CA TYR A 194 7.49 -3.83 11.20
C TYR A 194 7.01 -4.97 10.28
N VAL A 195 7.80 -5.37 9.27
CA VAL A 195 7.53 -6.50 8.38
C VAL A 195 8.48 -7.67 8.63
N GLU A 196 9.41 -7.52 9.58
CA GLU A 196 10.37 -8.55 9.97
C GLU A 196 9.69 -9.79 10.56
N GLU A 197 10.25 -10.97 10.33
CA GLU A 197 9.66 -12.24 10.77
C GLU A 197 9.48 -12.29 12.30
N ASN A 198 10.43 -11.76 13.06
CA ASN A 198 10.33 -11.68 14.52
C ASN A 198 9.22 -10.73 14.98
N PHE A 199 9.00 -9.62 14.26
CA PHE A 199 7.87 -8.73 14.51
C PHE A 199 6.55 -9.49 14.27
N ILE A 200 6.44 -10.17 13.13
CA ILE A 200 5.23 -10.93 12.79
C ILE A 200 4.96 -12.06 13.79
N LYS A 201 5.98 -12.80 14.23
CA LYS A 201 5.84 -13.85 15.25
C LYS A 201 5.33 -13.29 16.57
N ARG A 202 5.84 -12.12 16.99
CA ARG A 202 5.42 -11.46 18.23
C ARG A 202 4.01 -10.90 18.16
N TYR A 203 3.63 -10.34 17.01
CA TYR A 203 2.40 -9.56 16.87
C TYR A 203 1.34 -10.24 15.99
N GLY A 204 1.53 -11.48 15.57
CA GLY A 204 0.60 -12.22 14.72
C GLY A 204 0.40 -11.68 13.28
N ARG A 205 0.88 -10.48 12.96
CA ARG A 205 0.84 -9.82 11.65
C ARG A 205 1.92 -8.74 11.52
N PRO A 206 2.32 -8.36 10.29
CA PRO A 206 3.16 -7.19 10.10
C PRO A 206 2.42 -5.88 10.43
N GLY A 207 3.18 -4.80 10.61
CA GLY A 207 2.66 -3.44 10.52
C GLY A 207 2.09 -3.14 9.13
N ARG A 208 1.43 -1.99 9.00
CA ARG A 208 0.74 -1.55 7.78
C ARG A 208 1.30 -0.20 7.33
N SER A 209 1.55 -0.06 6.02
CA SER A 209 2.02 1.20 5.43
C SER A 209 0.83 2.11 5.08
N TRP A 210 1.07 3.21 4.34
CA TRP A 210 0.00 4.01 3.74
C TRP A 210 -0.34 3.62 2.29
N GLY A 211 -0.10 2.36 1.93
CA GLY A 211 -0.44 1.78 0.62
C GLY A 211 0.76 1.17 -0.11
N CYS A 212 1.97 1.56 0.29
CA CYS A 212 3.23 1.04 -0.23
C CYS A 212 3.44 -0.45 0.14
N PRO A 213 3.89 -1.31 -0.78
CA PRO A 213 4.38 -2.64 -0.42
C PRO A 213 5.70 -2.52 0.35
N ALA A 214 5.65 -2.65 1.68
CA ALA A 214 6.86 -2.70 2.50
C ALA A 214 7.30 -4.14 2.71
N VAL A 215 8.61 -4.39 2.61
CA VAL A 215 9.24 -5.70 2.83
C VAL A 215 10.21 -5.62 4.01
N PRO A 216 10.71 -6.75 4.56
CA PRO A 216 11.69 -6.70 5.65
C PRO A 216 12.94 -5.88 5.27
N ASP A 217 13.45 -5.09 6.22
CA ASP A 217 14.62 -4.21 6.02
C ASP A 217 15.85 -5.03 5.62
N GLN A 218 15.97 -6.26 6.13
CA GLN A 218 17.09 -7.16 5.80
C GLN A 218 17.19 -7.51 4.31
N VAL A 219 16.06 -7.52 3.58
CA VAL A 219 16.00 -7.96 2.18
C VAL A 219 15.65 -6.85 1.20
N VAL A 220 15.28 -5.66 1.66
CA VAL A 220 14.83 -4.57 0.76
C VAL A 220 15.89 -4.16 -0.26
N LYS A 221 17.14 -3.99 0.17
CA LYS A 221 18.23 -3.56 -0.73
C LYS A 221 18.48 -4.57 -1.85
N PRO A 222 18.74 -5.87 -1.57
CA PRO A 222 18.95 -6.85 -2.65
C PRO A 222 17.70 -7.05 -3.52
N ILE A 223 16.48 -6.91 -2.98
CA ILE A 223 15.25 -6.92 -3.78
C ILE A 223 15.23 -5.73 -4.75
N ILE A 224 15.39 -4.50 -4.26
CA ILE A 224 15.33 -3.30 -5.09
C ILE A 224 16.40 -3.33 -6.19
N GLU A 225 17.63 -3.72 -5.87
CA GLU A 225 18.70 -3.84 -6.86
C GLU A 225 18.38 -4.88 -7.95
N THR A 226 17.65 -5.94 -7.58
CA THR A 226 17.22 -7.00 -8.51
C THR A 226 16.12 -6.53 -9.45
N ILE A 227 15.17 -5.73 -8.94
CA ILE A 227 13.94 -5.42 -9.67
C ILE A 227 13.87 -3.99 -10.21
N LYS A 228 14.86 -3.11 -9.95
CA LYS A 228 14.83 -1.74 -10.45
C LYS A 228 14.91 -1.65 -11.98
N ASP A 229 14.59 -0.48 -12.49
CA ASP A 229 14.79 -0.02 -13.87
C ASP A 229 13.94 -0.65 -14.99
N LYS A 230 13.25 -1.79 -14.80
CA LYS A 230 12.15 -2.34 -15.65
C LYS A 230 11.78 -3.80 -15.30
N SER A 231 11.28 -4.06 -14.10
CA SER A 231 10.69 -5.36 -13.73
C SER A 231 9.17 -5.29 -13.81
N LEU A 232 8.55 -6.38 -14.27
CA LEU A 232 7.10 -6.54 -14.24
C LEU A 232 6.65 -6.84 -12.82
N PHE A 233 5.85 -5.96 -12.23
CA PHE A 233 5.43 -6.06 -10.83
C PHE A 233 3.92 -6.25 -10.75
N ILE A 234 3.48 -7.44 -10.32
CA ILE A 234 2.08 -7.86 -10.36
C ILE A 234 1.54 -7.94 -8.94
N VAL A 235 0.54 -7.11 -8.63
CA VAL A 235 -0.21 -7.18 -7.38
C VAL A 235 -1.56 -7.84 -7.64
N TYR A 236 -1.68 -9.09 -7.19
CA TYR A 236 -2.86 -9.91 -7.39
C TYR A 236 -3.83 -9.85 -6.20
N TYR A 237 -5.12 -9.80 -6.52
CA TYR A 237 -6.24 -10.09 -5.62
C TYR A 237 -7.44 -10.61 -6.45
N PRO A 238 -8.27 -11.54 -5.96
CA PRO A 238 -9.48 -11.98 -6.66
C PRO A 238 -10.50 -10.85 -6.77
N ASN A 239 -10.47 -10.12 -7.88
CA ASN A 239 -11.33 -8.99 -8.15
C ASN A 239 -11.88 -9.08 -9.57
N GLU A 240 -13.19 -9.38 -9.70
CA GLU A 240 -13.84 -9.58 -10.99
C GLU A 240 -13.79 -8.34 -11.88
N HIS A 241 -13.89 -7.14 -11.28
CA HIS A 241 -13.78 -5.89 -12.03
C HIS A 241 -12.41 -5.72 -12.71
N TRP A 242 -11.33 -6.01 -11.99
CA TRP A 242 -9.98 -6.01 -12.53
C TRP A 242 -9.77 -7.11 -13.57
N PHE A 243 -10.26 -8.31 -13.29
CA PHE A 243 -10.17 -9.43 -14.22
C PHE A 243 -10.83 -9.13 -15.56
N ALA A 244 -11.98 -8.48 -15.55
CA ALA A 244 -12.68 -8.09 -16.76
C ALA A 244 -12.03 -6.89 -17.48
N SER A 245 -11.50 -5.90 -16.73
CA SER A 245 -11.14 -4.59 -17.28
C SER A 245 -9.66 -4.43 -17.64
N SER A 246 -8.77 -5.19 -16.99
CA SER A 246 -7.33 -5.05 -17.19
C SER A 246 -6.93 -5.42 -18.62
N LYS A 247 -6.17 -4.53 -19.27
CA LYS A 247 -5.55 -4.83 -20.58
C LYS A 247 -4.53 -5.96 -20.48
N PHE A 248 -3.94 -6.17 -19.30
CA PHE A 248 -2.99 -7.22 -19.04
C PHE A 248 -3.64 -8.59 -18.81
N LEU A 249 -4.97 -8.66 -18.71
CA LEU A 249 -5.70 -9.93 -18.60
C LEU A 249 -6.55 -10.23 -19.84
N ASN A 250 -6.79 -9.23 -20.70
CA ASN A 250 -7.72 -9.29 -21.83
C ASN A 250 -7.10 -8.86 -23.18
N CYS A 251 -5.80 -9.09 -23.39
CA CYS A 251 -5.10 -8.70 -24.62
C CYS A 251 -5.55 -9.43 -25.90
N THR A 252 -6.29 -10.54 -25.78
CA THR A 252 -6.77 -11.36 -26.89
C THR A 252 -8.28 -11.23 -27.13
N THR A 253 -8.99 -10.51 -26.26
CA THR A 253 -10.46 -10.41 -26.29
C THR A 253 -10.85 -8.96 -26.57
N PRO A 254 -11.76 -8.68 -27.54
CA PRO A 254 -12.27 -7.33 -27.74
C PRO A 254 -12.90 -6.78 -26.46
N ARG A 255 -12.62 -5.52 -26.13
CA ARG A 255 -13.24 -4.83 -24.99
C ARG A 255 -14.74 -4.73 -25.20
N ASN A 256 -15.51 -5.61 -24.58
CA ASN A 256 -16.95 -5.42 -24.42
C ASN A 256 -17.21 -4.43 -23.29
N ASN A 257 -18.32 -3.69 -23.35
CA ASN A 257 -18.75 -2.80 -22.27
C ASN A 257 -18.98 -3.63 -21.00
N ILE A 258 -18.03 -3.57 -20.07
CA ILE A 258 -18.12 -4.24 -18.79
C ILE A 258 -19.12 -3.45 -17.95
N ALA A 259 -20.18 -4.13 -17.50
CA ALA A 259 -21.14 -3.56 -16.56
C ALA A 259 -20.39 -3.06 -15.31
N LYS A 260 -20.87 -1.97 -14.71
CA LYS A 260 -20.27 -1.35 -13.53
C LYS A 260 -20.30 -2.35 -12.36
N ILE A 261 -19.21 -3.08 -12.14
CA ILE A 261 -19.06 -4.00 -11.02
C ILE A 261 -18.81 -3.15 -9.76
N GLU A 262 -19.50 -3.49 -8.66
CA GLU A 262 -19.42 -2.75 -7.41
C GLU A 262 -17.99 -2.83 -6.83
N ASP A 263 -17.42 -1.68 -6.47
CA ASP A 263 -16.12 -1.62 -5.82
C ASP A 263 -16.19 -2.31 -4.45
N LEU A 264 -15.09 -2.97 -4.04
CA LEU A 264 -14.96 -3.49 -2.69
C LEU A 264 -15.23 -2.36 -1.68
N LYS A 265 -16.11 -2.62 -0.71
CA LYS A 265 -16.40 -1.64 0.34
C LYS A 265 -15.20 -1.53 1.26
N LYS A 266 -14.83 -0.30 1.61
CA LYS A 266 -13.79 -0.05 2.60
C LYS A 266 -14.22 -0.67 3.93
N PRO A 267 -13.38 -1.49 4.59
CA PRO A 267 -13.67 -2.03 5.91
C PRO A 267 -13.98 -0.90 6.89
N GLU A 268 -15.04 -1.09 7.67
CA GLU A 268 -15.38 -0.18 8.76
C GLU A 268 -14.41 -0.44 9.92
N GLU A 269 -13.50 0.50 10.18
CA GLU A 269 -12.53 0.38 11.26
C GLU A 269 -13.13 0.98 12.54
N SER A 270 -13.74 0.14 13.37
CA SER A 270 -14.09 0.52 14.74
C SER A 270 -12.82 0.64 15.57
N ARG A 271 -12.61 1.79 16.20
CA ARG A 271 -11.50 2.05 17.12
C ARG A 271 -12.06 2.20 18.52
N GLU A 272 -11.39 1.56 19.45
CA GLU A 272 -11.64 1.75 20.87
C GLU A 272 -11.19 3.15 21.31
N ASN A 273 -11.92 3.75 22.24
CA ASN A 273 -11.52 5.03 22.83
C ASN A 273 -10.24 4.83 23.64
N ILE A 274 -9.36 5.83 23.61
CA ILE A 274 -8.21 5.89 24.53
C ILE A 274 -8.26 7.15 25.38
N LEU A 275 -7.55 7.14 26.51
CA LEU A 275 -7.54 8.25 27.46
C LEU A 275 -6.47 9.30 27.16
N PHE A 276 -6.88 10.57 27.28
CA PHE A 276 -6.06 11.76 27.21
C PHE A 276 -6.19 12.54 28.52
N ALA A 277 -5.07 13.05 29.02
CA ALA A 277 -4.99 13.94 30.16
C ALA A 277 -5.19 15.40 29.71
N ASP A 278 -6.34 15.97 30.10
CA ASP A 278 -6.71 17.36 29.81
C ASP A 278 -5.87 18.33 30.65
N THR A 279 -4.66 18.60 30.15
CA THR A 279 -3.72 19.53 30.76
C THR A 279 -3.93 20.98 30.32
N ASN A 280 -4.72 21.21 29.27
CA ASN A 280 -4.87 22.51 28.64
C ASN A 280 -6.29 23.11 28.78
N GLN A 281 -7.21 22.42 29.46
CA GLN A 281 -8.60 22.82 29.68
C GLN A 281 -9.36 23.09 28.36
N ASN A 282 -9.19 22.24 27.35
CA ASN A 282 -9.75 22.43 25.99
C ASN A 282 -9.29 23.69 25.23
N ASN A 283 -8.21 24.35 25.64
CA ASN A 283 -7.71 25.52 24.90
C ASN A 283 -7.04 25.12 23.56
N LYS A 284 -6.84 23.82 23.30
CA LYS A 284 -6.28 23.24 22.06
C LYS A 284 -6.95 21.91 21.71
N ARG A 285 -6.62 21.37 20.53
CA ARG A 285 -7.04 20.02 20.08
C ARG A 285 -6.39 18.91 20.93
N GLU A 286 -7.06 17.76 21.00
CA GLU A 286 -6.65 16.55 21.76
C GLU A 286 -5.27 16.02 21.33
N GLU A 287 -4.84 16.33 20.10
CA GLU A 287 -3.51 15.99 19.59
C GLU A 287 -2.33 16.63 20.37
N SER A 288 -2.62 17.59 21.25
CA SER A 288 -1.66 18.24 22.14
C SER A 288 -1.75 17.79 23.60
N GLU A 289 -2.66 16.87 23.91
CA GLU A 289 -2.83 16.32 25.25
C GLU A 289 -1.94 15.09 25.45
N SER A 290 -1.59 14.83 26.72
CA SER A 290 -0.81 13.65 27.05
C SER A 290 -1.70 12.42 27.08
N ILE A 291 -1.23 11.32 26.51
CA ILE A 291 -1.97 10.06 26.40
C ILE A 291 -1.62 9.18 27.59
N VAL A 292 -2.64 8.56 28.18
CA VAL A 292 -2.47 7.65 29.30
C VAL A 292 -2.05 6.29 28.77
N VAL A 293 -0.88 5.81 29.18
CA VAL A 293 -0.29 4.56 28.70
C VAL A 293 0.19 3.68 29.85
N MET A 294 0.32 2.40 29.57
CA MET A 294 0.97 1.40 30.42
C MET A 294 1.97 0.61 29.57
N ASP A 295 3.09 0.15 30.13
CA ASP A 295 3.96 -0.77 29.41
C ASP A 295 3.25 -2.11 29.18
N THR A 296 3.58 -2.78 28.08
CA THR A 296 2.86 -4.01 27.70
C THR A 296 3.00 -5.13 28.71
N ASP A 297 4.14 -5.24 29.41
CA ASP A 297 4.36 -6.32 30.37
C ASP A 297 3.45 -6.14 31.60
N ASN A 298 3.34 -4.91 32.11
CA ASN A 298 2.38 -4.59 33.17
C ASN A 298 0.94 -4.67 32.68
N TYR A 299 0.64 -4.23 31.45
CA TYR A 299 -0.69 -4.38 30.87
C TYR A 299 -1.13 -5.86 30.87
N GLU A 300 -0.28 -6.77 30.37
CA GLU A 300 -0.62 -8.19 30.28
C GLU A 300 -0.77 -8.82 31.67
N ARG A 301 0.04 -8.41 32.64
CA ARG A 301 -0.12 -8.82 34.05
C ARG A 301 -1.41 -8.27 34.66
N THR A 302 -1.75 -7.01 34.43
CA THR A 302 -2.92 -6.36 35.00
C THR A 302 -4.22 -6.95 34.45
N PHE A 303 -4.31 -7.12 33.14
CA PHE A 303 -5.56 -7.52 32.48
C PHE A 303 -5.65 -9.03 32.16
N GLN A 304 -4.56 -9.78 32.34
CA GLN A 304 -4.48 -11.22 32.02
C GLN A 304 -4.84 -11.55 30.57
N VAL A 305 -4.55 -10.60 29.66
CA VAL A 305 -4.78 -10.71 28.22
C VAL A 305 -3.64 -10.03 27.48
N HIS A 306 -3.34 -10.49 26.27
CA HIS A 306 -2.35 -9.82 25.42
C HIS A 306 -2.76 -8.39 25.07
N ALA A 307 -1.78 -7.50 24.98
CA ALA A 307 -1.99 -6.11 24.57
C ALA A 307 -2.60 -6.05 23.16
N PRO A 308 -3.77 -5.38 22.95
CA PRO A 308 -4.44 -5.37 21.67
C PRO A 308 -3.60 -4.67 20.60
N LEU A 309 -3.34 -5.39 19.51
CA LEU A 309 -2.52 -4.94 18.38
C LEU A 309 -3.13 -3.79 17.59
N GLU A 310 -4.42 -3.53 17.80
CA GLU A 310 -5.23 -2.56 17.07
C GLU A 310 -5.39 -1.25 17.83
N ARG A 311 -4.87 -1.17 19.06
CA ARG A 311 -4.95 0.03 19.87
C ARG A 311 -4.33 1.21 19.13
N MET A 312 -5.04 2.35 19.12
CA MET A 312 -4.66 3.56 18.39
C MET A 312 -3.25 4.06 18.73
N LEU A 313 -2.72 3.71 19.91
CA LEU A 313 -1.34 3.92 20.27
C LEU A 313 -0.74 2.67 20.90
N ARG A 314 0.24 2.11 20.19
CA ARG A 314 1.15 1.09 20.69
C ARG A 314 2.55 1.36 20.13
N ARG A 315 3.47 1.80 20.99
CA ARG A 315 4.76 2.38 20.58
C ARG A 315 5.89 1.96 21.49
N GLN A 316 7.08 1.86 20.91
CA GLN A 316 8.29 1.74 21.70
C GLN A 316 8.76 3.10 22.20
N ILE A 317 9.08 3.16 23.48
CA ILE A 317 9.73 4.30 24.14
C ILE A 317 10.89 3.71 24.93
N ASN A 318 12.13 4.14 24.61
CA ASN A 318 13.34 3.59 25.22
C ASN A 318 13.40 2.04 25.17
N ASN A 319 13.09 1.46 24.01
CA ASN A 319 13.07 0.01 23.75
C ASN A 319 12.03 -0.81 24.56
N ARG A 320 11.10 -0.16 25.27
CA ARG A 320 9.94 -0.80 25.89
C ARG A 320 8.67 -0.42 25.17
N GLU A 321 7.77 -1.37 25.01
CA GLU A 321 6.50 -1.15 24.34
C GLU A 321 5.46 -0.63 25.34
N TYR A 322 4.77 0.44 24.94
CA TYR A 322 3.70 1.07 25.69
C TYR A 322 2.43 1.04 24.87
N ILE A 323 1.31 0.83 25.55
CA ILE A 323 -0.03 0.82 24.97
C ILE A 323 -0.90 1.86 25.67
N ALA A 324 -1.64 2.65 24.90
CA ALA A 324 -2.61 3.57 25.49
C ALA A 324 -3.77 2.79 26.08
N LEU A 325 -4.23 3.15 27.28
CA LEU A 325 -5.35 2.51 27.94
C LEU A 325 -6.68 2.96 27.33
N SER A 326 -7.69 2.07 27.37
CA SER A 326 -9.07 2.43 27.05
C SER A 326 -9.86 2.85 28.28
N ASP A 327 -10.99 3.50 28.05
CA ASP A 327 -11.92 3.91 29.11
C ASP A 327 -12.42 2.71 29.93
N GLN A 328 -12.73 1.59 29.27
CA GLN A 328 -13.14 0.36 29.93
C GLN A 328 -12.02 -0.23 30.80
N GLU A 329 -10.80 -0.28 30.28
CA GLU A 329 -9.63 -0.78 31.01
C GLU A 329 -9.30 0.08 32.22
N PHE A 330 -9.32 1.40 32.04
CA PHE A 330 -9.04 2.34 33.10
C PHE A 330 -10.13 2.31 34.18
N ALA A 331 -11.40 2.15 33.81
CA ALA A 331 -12.50 1.94 34.77
C ALA A 331 -12.31 0.66 35.60
N ARG A 332 -11.81 -0.43 35.00
CA ARG A 332 -11.51 -1.67 35.73
C ARG A 332 -10.38 -1.48 36.76
N ILE A 333 -9.35 -0.73 36.39
CA ILE A 333 -8.27 -0.33 37.32
C ILE A 333 -8.85 0.51 38.46
N ALA A 334 -9.61 1.57 38.13
CA ALA A 334 -10.17 2.51 39.09
C ALA A 334 -11.12 1.84 40.11
N ASN A 335 -11.95 0.90 39.66
CA ASN A 335 -12.93 0.22 40.50
C ASN A 335 -12.38 -1.04 41.19
N THR A 336 -11.07 -1.31 41.12
CA THR A 336 -10.43 -2.52 41.67
C THR A 336 -11.07 -3.84 41.22
N GLN A 337 -11.71 -3.87 40.04
CA GLN A 337 -12.32 -5.08 39.46
C GLN A 337 -11.26 -6.02 38.83
N LEU A 338 -10.07 -6.04 39.43
CA LEU A 338 -8.90 -6.78 38.98
C LEU A 338 -8.63 -7.94 39.96
N PRO A 339 -8.01 -9.04 39.52
CA PRO A 339 -7.69 -10.14 40.43
C PRO A 339 -6.79 -9.67 41.58
N LEU A 340 -7.06 -10.14 42.81
CA LEU A 340 -6.50 -9.67 44.09
C LEU A 340 -4.97 -9.80 44.30
N SER A 341 -4.19 -10.13 43.26
CA SER A 341 -2.78 -10.55 43.37
C SER A 341 -1.76 -9.49 42.95
N TYR A 342 -2.14 -8.25 42.66
CA TYR A 342 -1.26 -7.32 41.94
C TYR A 342 -0.84 -6.09 42.76
N ALA A 343 0.44 -5.72 42.61
CA ALA A 343 0.97 -4.42 42.99
C ALA A 343 0.13 -3.31 42.32
N ASP A 344 -0.08 -2.21 43.04
CA ASP A 344 -0.93 -1.08 42.64
C ASP A 344 -0.80 -0.73 41.14
N PRO A 345 -1.80 -1.06 40.30
CA PRO A 345 -1.74 -0.85 38.85
C PRO A 345 -1.61 0.64 38.49
N LEU A 346 -2.08 1.54 39.35
CA LEU A 346 -2.01 3.00 39.13
C LEU A 346 -0.56 3.49 39.08
N SER A 347 0.34 2.85 39.83
CA SER A 347 1.77 3.19 39.84
C SER A 347 2.49 2.91 38.51
N ASN A 348 1.91 2.07 37.64
CA ASN A 348 2.46 1.71 36.33
C ASN A 348 1.85 2.52 35.18
N ILE A 349 1.05 3.55 35.50
CA ILE A 349 0.43 4.42 34.51
C ILE A 349 1.37 5.60 34.23
N HIS A 350 1.57 5.86 32.95
CA HIS A 350 2.41 6.95 32.48
C HIS A 350 1.64 7.86 31.52
N PHE A 351 2.18 9.06 31.32
CA PHE A 351 1.65 10.04 30.39
C PHE A 351 2.68 10.31 29.31
N VAL A 352 2.26 10.26 28.05
CA VAL A 352 3.16 10.46 26.91
C VAL A 352 2.56 11.41 25.88
N ILE A 353 3.39 12.21 25.23
CA ILE A 353 2.96 13.15 24.19
C ILE A 353 3.78 12.89 22.90
N PRO A 354 3.18 13.00 21.71
CA PRO A 354 3.93 12.98 20.47
C PRO A 354 4.80 14.25 20.34
N GLU A 355 6.07 14.07 20.02
CA GLU A 355 7.04 15.13 19.70
C GLU A 355 7.54 14.90 18.27
N VAL A 356 7.44 15.92 17.42
CA VAL A 356 7.93 15.84 16.04
C VAL A 356 9.41 16.20 16.02
N LYS A 357 10.27 15.25 15.62
CA LYS A 357 11.72 15.42 15.53
C LYS A 357 12.21 15.27 14.10
N MET A 358 13.26 16.02 13.75
CA MET A 358 13.90 15.92 12.45
C MET A 358 14.98 14.84 12.47
N HIS A 359 14.84 13.84 11.60
CA HIS A 359 15.82 12.79 11.37
C HIS A 359 16.24 12.83 9.90
N ARG A 360 17.52 13.16 9.65
CA ARG A 360 18.13 13.10 8.31
C ARG A 360 17.29 13.80 7.22
N GLY A 361 16.75 14.98 7.53
CA GLY A 361 15.94 15.79 6.60
C GLY A 361 14.45 15.44 6.56
N TYR A 362 13.96 14.52 7.39
CA TYR A 362 12.53 14.16 7.48
C TYR A 362 12.01 14.29 8.91
N TYR A 363 10.74 14.63 9.06
CA TYR A 363 10.08 14.69 10.37
C TYR A 363 9.52 13.31 10.76
N ALA A 364 9.87 12.83 11.95
CA ALA A 364 9.32 11.63 12.58
C ALA A 364 8.63 11.99 13.89
N THR A 365 7.58 11.25 14.25
CA THR A 365 6.98 11.37 15.58
C THR A 365 7.71 10.43 16.53
N GLU A 366 8.19 10.98 17.64
CA GLU A 366 8.66 10.21 18.78
C GLU A 366 7.70 10.43 19.96
N MET A 367 7.51 9.41 20.80
CA MET A 367 6.74 9.58 22.02
C MET A 367 7.66 9.95 23.17
N LYS A 368 7.28 10.97 23.94
CA LYS A 368 8.03 11.47 25.08
C LYS A 368 7.19 11.40 26.34
N PHE A 369 7.81 10.96 27.45
CA PHE A 369 7.16 11.00 28.75
C PHE A 369 6.90 12.43 29.21
N VAL A 370 5.73 12.63 29.79
CA VAL A 370 5.34 13.86 30.48
C VAL A 370 5.21 13.51 31.96
N ASN A 371 5.99 14.19 32.80
CA ASN A 371 5.86 14.01 34.24
C ASN A 371 4.67 14.83 34.75
N LEU A 372 3.52 14.17 34.89
CA LEU A 372 2.35 14.75 35.54
C LEU A 372 2.24 14.36 37.03
N GLY A 373 3.10 13.48 37.52
CA GLY A 373 3.01 12.88 38.85
C GLY A 373 2.44 11.45 38.82
N THR A 374 2.38 10.82 39.99
CA THR A 374 1.83 9.47 40.18
C THR A 374 0.35 9.56 40.53
N ILE A 375 -0.49 8.69 39.96
CA ILE A 375 -1.93 8.64 40.26
C ILE A 375 -2.13 8.00 41.64
N LYS A 376 -2.79 8.71 42.56
CA LYS A 376 -3.18 8.20 43.87
C LYS A 376 -4.60 7.66 43.91
N GLU A 377 -5.50 8.42 43.32
CA GLU A 377 -6.94 8.20 43.43
C GLU A 377 -7.58 8.52 42.09
N VAL A 378 -8.58 7.72 41.74
CA VAL A 378 -9.39 7.92 40.54
C VAL A 378 -10.84 8.08 40.96
N LYS A 379 -11.44 9.20 40.56
CA LYS A 379 -12.86 9.53 40.76
C LYS A 379 -13.58 9.46 39.41
N PRO A 380 -14.27 8.34 39.09
CA PRO A 380 -15.03 8.23 37.85
C PRO A 380 -16.26 9.15 37.88
N SER A 381 -16.55 9.82 36.77
CA SER A 381 -17.74 10.67 36.59
C SER A 381 -18.22 10.57 35.15
N ASN A 382 -19.47 10.14 34.91
CA ASN A 382 -20.11 9.91 33.60
C ASN A 382 -19.24 10.29 32.36
N ASN A 383 -18.60 9.28 31.75
CA ASN A 383 -17.72 9.35 30.56
C ASN A 383 -16.38 10.10 30.73
N GLN A 384 -15.98 10.41 31.96
CA GLN A 384 -14.70 11.05 32.30
C GLN A 384 -14.12 10.44 33.59
N PHE A 385 -12.83 10.66 33.80
CA PHE A 385 -12.17 10.30 35.05
C PHE A 385 -11.46 11.51 35.61
N THR A 386 -11.62 11.80 36.89
CA THR A 386 -10.77 12.77 37.58
C THR A 386 -9.71 12.01 38.34
N VAL A 387 -8.43 12.30 38.09
CA VAL A 387 -7.33 11.64 38.78
C VAL A 387 -6.58 12.63 39.66
N GLU A 388 -6.37 12.23 40.91
CA GLU A 388 -5.56 12.97 41.88
C GLU A 388 -4.10 12.52 41.76
N LEU A 389 -3.22 13.46 41.44
CA LEU A 389 -1.79 13.24 41.22
C LEU A 389 -0.97 13.79 42.38
N GLU A 390 0.04 13.02 42.80
CA GLU A 390 1.04 13.45 43.76
C GLU A 390 2.14 14.26 43.03
N PRO A 391 2.52 15.49 43.48
CA PRO A 391 2.38 15.99 44.84
C PRO A 391 1.17 16.88 45.19
N SER A 392 0.24 17.23 44.29
CA SER A 392 -1.11 17.83 44.56
C SER A 392 -1.71 18.47 43.30
N LYS A 393 -1.98 17.68 42.26
CA LYS A 393 -2.65 18.17 41.03
C LYS A 393 -3.82 17.26 40.69
N SER A 394 -5.01 17.83 40.52
CA SER A 394 -6.16 17.10 39.98
C SER A 394 -6.23 17.34 38.47
N ILE A 395 -6.49 16.29 37.69
CA ILE A 395 -6.64 16.40 36.23
C ILE A 395 -7.79 15.54 35.74
N THR A 396 -8.50 16.02 34.72
CA THR A 396 -9.55 15.26 34.04
C THR A 396 -8.95 14.46 32.89
N LEU A 397 -9.36 13.20 32.78
CA LEU A 397 -9.09 12.34 31.64
C LEU A 397 -10.31 12.28 30.73
N LYS A 398 -10.08 12.50 29.44
CA LYS A 398 -11.07 12.43 28.37
C LYS A 398 -10.80 11.26 27.47
N THR A 399 -11.83 10.83 26.74
CA THR A 399 -11.77 9.65 25.91
C THR A 399 -12.10 10.03 24.47
N THR A 400 -11.33 9.52 23.51
CA THR A 400 -11.64 9.67 22.08
C THR A 400 -11.10 8.49 21.29
N ASN A 401 -11.84 8.10 20.24
CA ASN A 401 -11.44 7.14 19.23
C ASN A 401 -11.08 7.82 17.89
N HIS A 402 -11.05 9.15 17.86
CA HIS A 402 -10.66 9.90 16.69
C HIS A 402 -9.19 9.59 16.38
N PHE A 403 -8.93 9.08 15.17
CA PHE A 403 -7.58 8.88 14.66
C PHE A 403 -6.77 10.19 14.67
N ILE A 404 -5.76 10.26 15.53
CA ILE A 404 -4.80 11.36 15.54
C ILE A 404 -3.61 11.01 14.66
N ARG A 405 -3.30 11.89 13.70
CA ARG A 405 -2.33 11.65 12.61
C ARG A 405 -0.95 11.19 13.11
N TRP A 406 -0.46 11.75 14.20
CA TRP A 406 0.87 11.45 14.73
C TRP A 406 0.90 10.13 15.51
N LEU A 407 -0.25 9.61 15.92
CA LEU A 407 -0.37 8.33 16.62
C LEU A 407 -0.31 7.17 15.63
N GLY A 408 -0.91 7.33 14.45
CA GLY A 408 -0.89 6.33 13.39
C GLY A 408 0.26 6.49 12.39
N LEU A 409 1.39 5.83 12.71
CA LEU A 409 2.36 5.19 11.78
C LEU A 409 3.52 4.59 12.55
#